data_AF-A0A4R4DY49-F1
#
_entry.id   AF-A0A4R4DY49-F1
#
_cell.length_a   1.000
_cell.length_b   1.000
_cell.length_c   1.000
_cell.angle_alpha   90.00
_cell.angle_beta   90.00
_cell.angle_gamma   90.00
#
_symmetry.space_group_name_H-M   'P 1'
#
loop_
_entity.id
_entity.type
_entity.pdbx_description
1 polymer ?
#
loop_
_entity_poly.entity_id
_entity_poly.type
_entity_poly.pdbx_seq_one_letter_code
_entity_poly.pdbx_strand_id
1 'polypeptide(L)'
;MANTNPRIRIPQDPKGLLALAGDVSAQHVLLGAASPLNAMEDNNWTQVLPDLQKATSLQEKITAMERQLEELYGERNRYLPAIKGAVTASRDALKGTYAKNLKKLGEFGFTVDHTPKAKKVTG
;
A
#
# COMPACT_ATOMS: atom_id res chain seq x y z
N MET A 1 23.42 -19.25 -35.40
CA MET A 1 22.49 -18.26 -35.97
C MET A 1 21.84 -17.52 -34.82
N ALA A 2 21.93 -16.18 -34.77
CA ALA A 2 21.29 -15.41 -33.70
C ALA A 2 19.77 -15.54 -33.83
N ASN A 3 19.07 -15.76 -32.71
CA ASN A 3 17.60 -15.82 -32.70
C ASN A 3 17.05 -14.46 -33.09
N THR A 4 16.54 -14.34 -34.32
CA THR A 4 15.99 -13.12 -34.93
C THR A 4 14.55 -12.83 -34.50
N ASN A 5 13.96 -13.64 -33.62
CA ASN A 5 12.59 -13.45 -33.19
C ASN A 5 12.51 -12.44 -32.01
N PRO A 6 11.94 -11.24 -32.20
CA PRO A 6 11.84 -10.25 -31.14
C PRO A 6 10.93 -10.73 -30.01
N ARG A 7 11.36 -10.55 -28.76
CA ARG A 7 10.54 -10.86 -27.58
C ARG A 7 9.56 -9.72 -27.33
N ILE A 8 8.27 -9.99 -27.48
CA ILE A 8 7.19 -9.07 -27.10
C ILE A 8 6.91 -9.28 -25.61
N ARG A 9 7.16 -8.27 -24.78
CA ARG A 9 6.93 -8.35 -23.33
C ARG A 9 5.54 -7.84 -22.98
N ILE A 10 4.79 -8.64 -22.23
CA ILE A 10 3.52 -8.23 -21.62
C ILE A 10 3.83 -7.83 -20.16
N PRO A 11 3.48 -6.60 -19.74
CA PRO A 11 3.63 -6.17 -18.36
C PRO A 11 2.95 -7.13 -17.38
N GLN A 12 3.58 -7.38 -16.24
CA GLN A 12 3.07 -8.28 -15.20
C GLN A 12 2.40 -7.51 -14.05
N ASP A 13 2.68 -6.21 -13.94
CA ASP A 13 2.00 -5.36 -12.97
C ASP A 13 0.64 -4.91 -13.52
N PRO A 14 -0.39 -4.79 -12.67
CA PRO A 14 -1.73 -4.41 -13.10
C PRO A 14 -1.78 -3.09 -13.86
N LYS A 15 -1.00 -2.09 -13.42
CA LYS A 15 -0.99 -0.76 -14.03
C LYS A 15 -0.45 -0.78 -15.45
N GLY A 16 0.68 -1.44 -15.67
CA GLY A 16 1.30 -1.62 -16.98
C GLY A 16 0.41 -2.45 -17.92
N LEU A 17 -0.23 -3.49 -17.40
CA LEU A 17 -1.14 -4.31 -18.18
C LEU A 17 -2.37 -3.52 -18.64
N LEU A 18 -3.00 -2.75 -17.75
CA LEU A 18 -4.15 -1.90 -18.07
C LEU A 18 -3.78 -0.80 -19.07
N ALA A 19 -2.59 -0.21 -18.95
CA ALA A 19 -2.10 0.78 -19.91
C ALA A 19 -1.94 0.17 -21.31
N LEU A 20 -1.25 -0.97 -21.41
CA LEU A 20 -1.07 -1.67 -22.70
C LEU A 20 -2.42 -2.11 -23.29
N ALA A 21 -3.34 -2.63 -22.47
CA ALA A 21 -4.67 -3.01 -22.92
C ALA A 21 -5.48 -1.79 -23.41
N GLY A 22 -5.33 -0.64 -22.75
CA GLY A 22 -5.86 0.65 -23.20
C GLY A 22 -5.39 1.01 -24.59
N ASP A 23 -4.08 0.99 -24.83
CA ASP A 23 -3.48 1.33 -26.13
C ASP A 23 -3.94 0.36 -27.24
N VAL A 24 -3.92 -0.95 -26.96
CA VAL A 24 -4.34 -1.97 -27.94
C VAL A 24 -5.82 -1.82 -28.30
N SER A 25 -6.69 -1.60 -27.30
CA SER A 25 -8.12 -1.43 -27.52
C SER A 25 -8.44 -0.13 -28.25
N ALA A 26 -7.72 0.96 -27.98
CA ALA A 26 -7.88 2.22 -28.71
C ALA A 26 -7.53 2.04 -30.20
N GLN A 27 -6.42 1.33 -30.50
CA GLN A 27 -6.04 1.03 -31.88
C GLN A 27 -7.05 0.09 -32.56
N HIS A 28 -7.58 -0.90 -31.83
CA HIS A 28 -8.62 -1.78 -32.33
C HIS A 28 -9.88 -1.01 -32.75
N VAL A 29 -10.35 -0.11 -31.89
CA VAL A 29 -11.51 0.76 -32.16
C VAL A 29 -11.24 1.69 -33.34
N LEU A 30 -10.03 2.27 -33.43
CA LEU A 30 -9.63 3.14 -34.55
C LEU A 30 -9.70 2.40 -35.90
N LEU A 31 -9.23 1.15 -35.95
CA LEU A 31 -9.23 0.34 -37.16
C LEU A 31 -10.61 -0.24 -37.51
N GLY A 32 -11.52 -0.33 -36.53
CA GLY A 32 -12.89 -0.83 -36.71
C GLY A 32 -12.90 -2.20 -37.40
N ALA A 33 -13.66 -2.31 -38.50
CA ALA A 33 -13.76 -3.55 -39.27
C ALA A 33 -12.42 -4.02 -39.87
N ALA A 34 -11.48 -3.11 -40.12
CA ALA A 34 -10.15 -3.44 -40.66
C ALA A 34 -9.19 -3.97 -39.58
N SER A 35 -9.59 -3.97 -38.31
CA SER A 35 -8.73 -4.49 -37.25
C SER A 35 -8.47 -6.00 -37.45
N PRO A 36 -7.21 -6.45 -37.46
CA PRO A 36 -6.89 -7.87 -37.54
C PRO A 36 -7.36 -8.65 -36.30
N LEU A 37 -7.57 -7.96 -35.17
CA LEU A 37 -8.06 -8.57 -33.94
C LEU A 37 -9.52 -9.07 -34.03
N ASN A 38 -10.28 -8.67 -35.07
CA ASN A 38 -11.62 -9.22 -35.32
C ASN A 38 -11.58 -10.72 -35.66
N ALA A 39 -10.43 -11.25 -36.09
CA ALA A 39 -10.25 -12.66 -36.39
C ALA A 39 -9.98 -13.54 -35.14
N MET A 40 -9.92 -12.96 -33.94
CA MET A 40 -9.69 -13.71 -32.71
C MET A 40 -10.98 -14.41 -32.27
N GLU A 41 -10.94 -15.74 -32.14
CA GLU A 41 -12.12 -16.56 -31.79
C GLU A 41 -12.38 -16.57 -30.28
N ASP A 42 -11.34 -16.80 -29.47
CA ASP A 42 -11.48 -17.00 -28.02
C ASP A 42 -11.43 -15.72 -27.19
N ASN A 43 -10.89 -14.63 -27.73
CA ASN A 43 -10.60 -13.40 -27.00
C ASN A 43 -11.18 -12.18 -27.73
N ASN A 44 -12.39 -11.79 -27.34
CA ASN A 44 -13.14 -10.74 -28.00
C ASN A 44 -13.03 -9.40 -27.27
N TRP A 45 -12.40 -8.41 -27.91
CA TRP A 45 -12.23 -7.07 -27.36
C TRP A 45 -13.55 -6.35 -27.09
N THR A 46 -14.61 -6.60 -27.86
CA THR A 46 -15.93 -6.01 -27.59
C THR A 46 -16.54 -6.49 -26.27
N GLN A 47 -16.19 -7.70 -25.83
CA GLN A 47 -16.65 -8.27 -24.55
C GLN A 47 -15.76 -7.82 -23.38
N VAL A 48 -14.46 -7.63 -23.59
CA VAL A 48 -13.49 -7.28 -22.54
C VAL A 48 -13.42 -5.77 -22.27
N LEU A 49 -13.82 -4.93 -23.24
CA LEU A 49 -13.80 -3.47 -23.11
C LEU A 49 -14.50 -2.92 -21.84
N PRO A 50 -15.71 -3.39 -21.46
CA PRO A 50 -16.35 -2.94 -20.22
C PRO A 50 -15.54 -3.27 -18.96
N ASP A 51 -14.92 -4.44 -18.92
CA ASP A 51 -14.09 -4.88 -17.80
C ASP A 51 -12.79 -4.06 -17.72
N LEU A 52 -12.17 -3.77 -18.87
CA LEU A 52 -11.01 -2.88 -18.96
C LEU A 52 -11.34 -1.49 -18.41
N GLN A 53 -12.46 -0.89 -18.83
CA GLN A 53 -12.90 0.43 -18.33
C GLN A 53 -13.12 0.41 -16.81
N LYS A 54 -13.78 -0.64 -16.30
CA LYS A 54 -14.02 -0.81 -14.87
C LYS A 54 -12.71 -0.96 -14.10
N ALA A 55 -11.79 -1.79 -14.58
CA ALA A 55 -10.50 -2.02 -13.95
C ALA A 55 -9.64 -0.76 -13.92
N THR A 56 -9.60 0.01 -15.02
CA THR A 56 -8.91 1.30 -15.07
C THR A 56 -9.49 2.30 -14.08
N SER A 57 -10.82 2.42 -13.99
CA SER A 57 -11.46 3.30 -12.99
C SER A 57 -11.14 2.88 -11.55
N LEU A 58 -11.08 1.57 -11.27
CA LEU A 58 -10.67 1.07 -9.96
C LEU A 58 -9.21 1.42 -9.65
N GLN A 59 -8.31 1.28 -10.63
CA GLN A 59 -6.89 1.63 -10.46
C GLN A 59 -6.69 3.12 -10.18
N GLU A 60 -7.46 4.01 -10.81
CA GLU A 60 -7.46 5.44 -10.53
C GLU A 60 -7.91 5.74 -9.09
N LYS A 61 -8.99 5.09 -8.63
CA LYS A 61 -9.47 5.22 -7.24
C LYS A 61 -8.44 4.73 -6.23
N ILE A 62 -7.79 3.60 -6.50
CA ILE A 62 -6.71 3.07 -5.65
C ILE A 62 -5.59 4.11 -5.55
N THR A 63 -5.13 4.64 -6.68
CA THR A 63 -4.05 5.64 -6.71
C THR A 63 -4.43 6.91 -5.93
N ALA A 64 -5.69 7.35 -6.00
CA ALA A 64 -6.17 8.49 -5.24
C ALA A 64 -6.20 8.20 -3.72
N MET A 65 -6.68 7.02 -3.33
CA MET A 65 -6.73 6.59 -1.93
C MET A 65 -5.33 6.43 -1.32
N GLU A 66 -4.36 5.92 -2.09
CA GLU A 66 -2.97 5.82 -1.66
C GLU A 66 -2.38 7.20 -1.31
N ARG A 67 -2.65 8.22 -2.12
CA ARG A 67 -2.24 9.60 -1.83
C ARG A 67 -2.89 10.14 -0.55
N GLN A 68 -4.20 9.93 -0.39
CA GLN A 68 -4.91 10.32 0.83
C GLN A 68 -4.35 9.61 2.07
N LEU A 69 -3.99 8.34 1.94
CA LEU A 69 -3.39 7.56 3.01
C LEU A 69 -2.02 8.12 3.43
N GLU A 70 -1.18 8.50 2.46
CA GLU A 70 0.12 9.14 2.74
C GLU A 70 -0.06 10.47 3.48
N GLU A 71 -1.02 11.30 3.06
CA GLU A 71 -1.36 12.56 3.73
C GLU A 71 -1.79 12.33 5.18
N LEU A 72 -2.70 11.38 5.40
CA LEU A 72 -3.19 11.01 6.74
C LEU A 72 -2.06 10.48 7.64
N TYR A 73 -1.13 9.69 7.09
CA TYR A 73 0.06 9.28 7.83
C TYR A 73 0.93 10.46 8.20
N GLY A 74 1.15 11.39 7.28
CA GLY A 74 1.87 12.63 7.53
C GLY A 74 1.23 13.43 8.67
N GLU A 75 -0.08 13.64 8.60
CA GLU A 75 -0.85 14.37 9.60
C GLU A 75 -0.80 13.69 10.98
N ARG A 76 -1.12 12.39 11.05
CA ARG A 76 -1.03 11.62 12.31
C ARG A 76 0.36 11.75 12.93
N ASN A 77 1.41 11.59 12.13
CA ASN A 77 2.79 11.60 12.60
C ASN A 77 3.21 12.97 13.17
N ARG A 78 2.58 14.08 12.76
CA ARG A 78 2.82 15.41 13.35
C ARG A 78 2.36 15.50 14.80
N TYR A 79 1.32 14.77 15.19
CA TYR A 79 0.78 14.80 16.56
C TYR A 79 1.47 13.82 17.52
N LEU A 80 2.05 12.74 16.99
CA LEU A 80 2.66 11.68 17.80
C LEU A 80 3.76 12.15 18.78
N PRO A 81 4.65 13.11 18.44
CA PRO A 81 5.67 13.57 19.39
C PRO A 81 5.09 14.22 20.64
N ALA A 82 4.06 15.07 20.48
CA ALA A 82 3.40 15.74 21.59
C ALA A 82 2.67 14.72 22.49
N ILE A 83 1.94 13.79 21.89
CA ILE A 83 1.25 12.71 22.61
C ILE A 83 2.28 11.85 23.37
N LYS A 84 3.36 11.44 22.71
CA LYS A 84 4.44 10.66 23.33
C LYS A 84 5.08 11.42 24.49
N GLY A 85 5.32 12.72 24.33
CA GLY A 85 5.83 13.60 25.37
C GLY A 85 4.92 13.62 26.60
N ALA A 86 3.62 13.84 26.39
CA ALA A 86 2.62 13.83 27.45
C ALA A 86 2.56 12.48 28.17
N VAL A 87 2.49 11.36 27.44
CA VAL A 87 2.48 10.01 28.04
C VAL A 87 3.76 9.74 28.84
N THR A 88 4.92 10.18 28.33
CA THR A 88 6.21 10.02 29.02
C THR A 88 6.26 10.83 30.31
N ALA A 89 5.87 12.11 30.26
CA ALA A 89 5.83 12.98 31.43
C ALA A 89 4.86 12.45 32.49
N SER A 90 3.67 11.99 32.08
CA SER A 90 2.69 11.35 32.97
C SER A 90 3.26 10.11 33.64
N ARG A 91 3.94 9.23 32.88
CA ARG A 91 4.63 8.06 33.45
C ARG A 91 5.62 8.48 34.53
N ASP A 92 6.47 9.48 34.25
CA ASP A 92 7.53 9.88 35.15
C ASP A 92 6.98 10.52 36.43
N ALA A 93 5.93 11.33 36.32
CA ALA A 93 5.18 11.85 37.46
C ALA A 93 4.59 10.72 38.31
N LEU A 94 3.91 9.74 37.69
CA LEU A 94 3.30 8.60 38.38
C LEU A 94 4.35 7.72 39.06
N LYS A 95 5.53 7.52 38.43
CA LYS A 95 6.66 6.81 39.07
C LYS A 95 7.13 7.54 40.33
N GLY A 96 7.19 8.87 40.31
CA GLY A 96 7.51 9.67 41.49
C GLY A 96 6.46 9.50 42.60
N THR A 97 5.18 9.64 42.26
CA THR A 97 4.05 9.53 43.19
C THR A 97 3.92 8.14 43.81
N TYR A 98 4.08 7.09 43.01
CA TYR A 98 3.93 5.69 43.45
C TYR A 98 5.27 4.97 43.57
N ALA A 99 6.34 5.68 43.95
CA ALA A 99 7.70 5.12 44.00
C ALA A 99 7.82 3.82 44.81
N LYS A 100 7.00 3.65 45.86
CA LYS A 100 6.99 2.45 46.71
C LYS A 100 6.14 1.29 46.15
N ASN A 101 5.28 1.55 45.17
CA ASN A 101 4.42 0.53 44.57
C ASN A 101 4.13 0.87 43.09
N LEU A 102 5.10 0.58 42.22
CA LEU A 102 4.99 0.87 40.79
C LEU A 102 3.88 0.08 40.09
N LYS A 103 3.37 -1.02 40.66
CA LYS A 103 2.24 -1.78 40.08
C LYS A 103 0.99 -0.89 39.89
N LYS A 104 0.85 0.18 40.67
CA LYS A 104 -0.22 1.17 40.51
C LYS A 104 -0.22 1.89 39.16
N LEU A 105 0.90 1.93 38.45
CA LEU A 105 0.93 2.48 37.08
C LEU A 105 0.09 1.65 36.10
N GLY A 106 -0.15 0.37 36.40
CA GLY A 106 -1.07 -0.49 35.63
C GLY A 106 -2.51 0.00 35.63
N GLU A 107 -2.95 0.68 36.70
CA GLU A 107 -4.28 1.29 36.77
C GLU A 107 -4.45 2.42 35.74
N PHE A 108 -3.34 2.99 35.26
CA PHE A 108 -3.28 4.00 34.20
C PHE A 108 -2.96 3.41 32.82
N GLY A 109 -2.97 2.07 32.69
CA GLY A 109 -2.71 1.37 31.43
C GLY A 109 -1.24 1.13 31.11
N PHE A 110 -0.30 1.46 32.00
CA PHE A 110 1.11 1.13 31.79
C PHE A 110 1.39 -0.34 32.13
N THR A 111 2.01 -1.09 31.22
CA THR A 111 2.55 -2.41 31.55
C THR A 111 3.82 -2.24 32.41
N VAL A 112 3.84 -2.86 33.59
CA VAL A 112 4.99 -2.83 34.50
C VAL A 112 5.65 -4.19 34.51
N ASP A 113 6.81 -4.28 33.85
CA ASP A 113 7.63 -5.48 33.83
C ASP A 113 8.71 -5.42 34.92
N HIS A 114 8.82 -6.48 35.71
CA HIS A 114 9.80 -6.65 36.78
C HIS A 114 10.90 -7.66 36.45
N THR A 115 10.93 -8.18 35.22
CA THR A 115 11.94 -9.14 34.78
C THR A 115 13.34 -8.51 34.85
N PRO A 116 14.31 -9.13 35.55
CA PRO A 116 15.68 -8.64 35.59
C PRO A 116 16.23 -8.52 34.16
N LYS A 117 16.80 -7.36 33.80
CA LYS A 117 17.47 -7.23 32.49
C LYS A 117 18.66 -8.17 32.46
N ALA A 118 18.67 -9.13 31.53
CA ALA A 118 19.80 -10.01 31.30
C ALA A 118 21.08 -9.18 31.06
N LYS A 119 22.17 -9.53 31.74
CA LYS A 119 23.48 -8.89 31.57
C LYS A 119 23.92 -9.14 30.11
N LYS A 120 24.16 -8.07 29.34
CA LYS A 120 24.80 -8.22 28.01
C LYS A 120 26.20 -8.78 28.24
N VAL A 121 26.44 -10.01 27.78
CA VAL A 121 27.79 -10.56 27.63
C VAL A 121 28.38 -9.86 26.41
N THR A 122 29.26 -8.91 26.62
CA THR A 122 30.10 -8.35 25.55
C THR A 122 31.23 -9.36 25.34
N GLY A 123 31.14 -10.13 24.27
CA GLY A 123 32.21 -10.97 23.75
C GLY A 123 32.96 -10.26 22.65
#